data_AF-A0A931F8W0-F1
#
_entry.id   AF-A0A931F8W0-F1
#
_cell.length_a   1.000
_cell.length_b   1.000
_cell.length_c   1.000
_cell.angle_alpha   90.00
_cell.angle_beta   90.00
_cell.angle_gamma   90.00
#
_symmetry.space_group_name_H-M   'P 1'
#
loop_
_entity.id
_entity.type
_entity.pdbx_description
1 polymer ?
#
loop_
_entity_poly.entity_id
_entity_poly.type
_entity_poly.pdbx_seq_one_letter_code
_entity_poly.pdbx_strand_id
1 'polypeptide(L)'
;MKKHKLLLFASLICIGTGTINAISVQADQQATYLNSDAQNAITAVDNLYTDQTHTVLSPKTTPQSIQNAKKLILKAAGKCDIIALNKLCTQAETLLRQSTVSEDSAVQKAVTAVDNLFTDQTHTVLSSKTTPQSIQNAKKLILKAAGKCDIIALNKLCTQAETLLIQSTVSEDSAVQKAVTAVDDLFTDQTHTTLSPKTTAESIQNAKKLILKAVGKCDIVYLSQLCNQAENLLLHSKYL
;
A
#
# COMPACT_ATOMS: atom_id res chain seq x y z
N MET A 1 -1.71 46.74 46.17
CA MET A 1 -1.50 45.92 47.39
C MET A 1 -1.41 44.47 46.92
N LYS A 2 -0.39 43.64 47.12
CA LYS A 2 0.82 43.61 47.95
C LYS A 2 1.94 42.96 47.11
N LYS A 3 3.16 43.47 47.28
CA LYS A 3 4.43 42.79 46.94
C LYS A 3 4.73 41.70 47.98
N HIS A 4 5.80 40.93 47.68
CA HIS A 4 6.61 40.08 48.56
C HIS A 4 6.24 38.58 48.53
N LYS A 5 7.18 37.63 48.48
CA LYS A 5 8.58 37.67 48.93
C LYS A 5 9.38 36.52 48.29
N LEU A 6 10.57 36.87 47.81
CA LEU A 6 11.73 36.00 47.66
C LEU A 6 12.10 35.40 49.03
N LEU A 7 12.34 34.10 49.11
CA LEU A 7 13.14 33.49 50.18
C LEU A 7 14.04 32.40 49.60
N LEU A 8 15.29 32.77 49.38
CA LEU A 8 16.42 31.87 49.47
C LEU A 8 16.46 31.25 50.87
N PHE A 9 16.57 29.93 50.96
CA PHE A 9 17.23 29.29 52.08
C PHE A 9 18.35 28.42 51.53
N ALA A 10 19.57 28.80 51.87
CA ALA A 10 20.77 28.03 51.68
C ALA A 10 20.96 27.07 52.87
N SER A 11 21.60 25.95 52.55
CA SER A 11 22.46 25.13 53.40
C SER A 11 21.81 24.10 54.33
N LEU A 12 22.08 22.82 54.06
CA LEU A 12 22.83 22.01 55.01
C LEU A 12 23.57 20.87 54.28
N ILE A 13 24.90 20.90 54.40
CA ILE A 13 25.81 19.79 54.07
C ILE A 13 25.65 18.72 55.15
N CYS A 14 25.30 17.50 54.77
CA CYS A 14 25.54 16.30 55.58
C CYS A 14 26.38 15.33 54.75
N ILE A 15 27.66 15.22 55.11
CA ILE A 15 28.57 14.18 54.64
C ILE A 15 28.35 13.00 55.59
N GLY A 16 27.73 11.93 55.09
CA GLY A 16 27.55 10.67 55.81
C GLY A 16 28.08 9.54 54.96
N THR A 17 29.25 9.03 55.31
CA THR A 17 29.82 7.79 54.78
C THR A 17 28.96 6.61 55.22
N GLY A 18 28.39 5.87 54.27
CA GLY A 18 27.65 4.66 54.55
C GLY A 18 27.19 4.00 53.26
N THR A 19 27.93 3.00 52.80
CA THR A 19 27.49 2.08 51.76
C THR A 19 26.28 1.28 52.27
N ILE A 20 25.08 1.59 51.78
CA ILE A 20 23.93 0.70 51.84
C ILE A 20 23.25 0.73 50.47
N ASN A 21 23.20 -0.44 49.86
CA ASN A 21 22.52 -0.73 48.62
C ASN A 21 21.00 -0.56 48.85
N ALA A 22 20.40 0.49 48.30
CA ALA A 22 18.96 0.66 48.22
C ALA A 22 18.60 1.60 47.05
N ILE A 23 18.20 0.97 45.96
CA ILE A 23 17.21 1.40 44.96
C ILE A 23 16.66 2.82 45.22
N SER A 24 17.29 3.85 44.64
CA SER A 24 16.69 5.16 44.52
C SER A 24 16.10 5.29 43.13
N VAL A 25 14.81 5.02 43.04
CA VAL A 25 13.91 5.36 41.94
C VAL A 25 14.01 6.86 41.72
N GLN A 26 14.77 7.30 40.71
CA GLN A 26 14.75 8.68 40.25
C GLN A 26 14.12 8.72 38.87
N ALA A 27 12.81 9.00 38.92
CA ALA A 27 12.01 9.76 37.98
C ALA A 27 12.41 9.68 36.51
N ASP A 28 11.66 8.86 35.76
CA ASP A 28 11.13 9.13 34.43
C ASP A 28 11.71 10.36 33.71
N GLN A 29 12.99 10.29 33.35
CA GLN A 29 13.46 10.93 32.15
C GLN A 29 13.09 9.99 31.02
N GLN A 30 11.82 10.04 30.63
CA GLN A 30 11.37 9.63 29.31
C GLN A 30 11.97 10.62 28.30
N ALA A 31 13.30 10.60 28.18
CA ALA A 31 14.00 11.12 27.02
C ALA A 31 13.61 10.16 25.89
N THR A 32 12.48 10.46 25.26
CA THR A 32 12.06 9.86 24.00
C THR A 32 13.22 10.08 23.05
N TYR A 33 14.06 9.06 22.86
CA TYR A 33 14.94 8.96 21.71
C TYR A 33 14.01 8.87 20.50
N LEU A 34 13.48 10.01 20.06
CA LEU A 34 12.81 10.13 18.77
C LEU A 34 13.85 9.73 17.75
N ASN A 35 13.67 8.54 17.20
CA ASN A 35 14.41 8.14 16.04
C ASN A 35 14.16 9.21 14.97
N SER A 36 15.17 9.99 14.60
CA SER A 36 15.02 11.11 13.68
C SER A 36 14.33 10.68 12.38
N ASP A 37 14.54 9.43 11.95
CA ASP A 37 13.88 8.88 10.77
C ASP A 37 12.38 8.66 10.99
N ALA A 38 11.96 8.16 12.16
CA ALA A 38 10.55 7.98 12.50
C ALA A 38 9.83 9.34 12.56
N GLN A 39 10.44 10.34 13.20
CA GLN A 39 9.87 11.68 13.28
C GLN A 39 9.77 12.33 11.90
N ASN A 40 10.80 12.19 11.08
CA ASN A 40 10.80 12.71 9.71
C ASN A 40 9.71 12.06 8.86
N ALA A 41 9.50 10.74 9.00
CA ALA A 41 8.44 10.03 8.29
C ALA A 41 7.05 10.51 8.72
N ILE A 42 6.79 10.61 10.03
CA ILE A 42 5.51 11.09 10.57
C ILE A 42 5.24 12.52 10.09
N THR A 43 6.19 13.43 10.28
CA THR A 43 6.04 14.83 9.85
C THR A 43 5.84 14.96 8.35
N ALA A 44 6.52 14.14 7.53
CA ALA A 44 6.33 14.16 6.09
C ALA A 44 4.93 13.71 5.68
N VAL A 45 4.35 12.71 6.36
CA VAL A 45 2.97 12.27 6.14
C VAL A 45 1.97 13.31 6.61
N ASP A 46 2.14 13.86 7.82
CA ASP A 46 1.26 14.91 8.36
C ASP A 46 1.20 16.12 7.42
N ASN A 47 2.33 16.52 6.85
CA ASN A 47 2.41 17.64 5.90
C ASN A 47 1.67 17.40 4.56
N LEU A 48 1.26 16.16 4.26
CA LEU A 48 0.39 15.88 3.11
C LEU A 48 -1.04 16.36 3.34
N TYR A 49 -1.42 16.65 4.59
CA TYR A 49 -2.77 17.00 5.00
C TYR A 49 -2.82 18.41 5.59
N THR A 50 -4.02 18.97 5.69
CA THR A 50 -4.24 20.27 6.35
C THR A 50 -4.07 20.19 7.86
N ASP A 51 -4.34 19.02 8.43
CA ASP A 51 -4.34 18.76 9.87
C ASP A 51 -4.14 17.26 10.17
N GLN A 52 -4.07 16.93 11.46
CA GLN A 52 -3.83 15.58 11.97
C GLN A 52 -5.03 14.63 11.86
N THR A 53 -6.19 15.08 11.34
CA THR A 53 -7.31 14.18 11.04
C THR A 53 -7.09 13.41 9.74
N HIS A 54 -6.12 13.86 8.91
CA HIS A 54 -5.76 13.28 7.62
C HIS A 54 -6.95 13.11 6.66
N THR A 55 -7.93 14.01 6.72
CA THR A 55 -9.14 13.94 5.86
C THR A 55 -9.06 14.83 4.63
N VAL A 56 -8.35 15.96 4.72
CA VAL A 56 -8.22 16.95 3.64
C VAL A 56 -6.76 17.15 3.29
N LEU A 57 -6.43 17.14 1.99
CA LEU A 57 -5.07 17.38 1.54
C LEU A 57 -4.64 18.82 1.74
N SER A 58 -3.39 18.98 2.15
CA SER A 58 -2.71 20.28 2.06
C SER A 58 -2.71 20.76 0.60
N PRO A 59 -2.91 22.07 0.34
CA PRO A 59 -2.87 22.62 -1.02
C PRO A 59 -1.49 22.48 -1.68
N LYS A 60 -0.45 22.14 -0.90
CA LYS A 60 0.92 21.88 -1.39
C LYS A 60 1.17 20.41 -1.72
N THR A 61 0.19 19.53 -1.49
CA THR A 61 0.36 18.10 -1.74
C THR A 61 0.38 17.82 -3.23
N THR A 62 1.41 17.10 -3.65
CA THR A 62 1.67 16.71 -5.04
C THR A 62 2.02 15.22 -5.08
N PRO A 63 2.01 14.58 -6.26
CA PRO A 63 2.48 13.20 -6.37
C PRO A 63 3.92 13.06 -5.86
N GLN A 64 4.78 14.05 -6.11
CA GLN A 64 6.16 14.06 -5.67
C GLN A 64 6.30 14.15 -4.14
N SER A 65 5.48 14.98 -3.46
CA SER A 65 5.53 15.08 -2.00
C SER A 65 5.10 13.77 -1.34
N ILE A 66 4.10 13.08 -1.91
CA ILE A 66 3.66 11.77 -1.43
C ILE A 66 4.77 10.72 -1.60
N GLN A 67 5.44 10.69 -2.77
CA GLN A 67 6.57 9.77 -2.97
C GLN A 67 7.74 10.07 -2.03
N ASN A 68 8.01 11.34 -1.73
CA ASN A 68 9.03 11.72 -0.76
C ASN A 68 8.69 11.22 0.65
N ALA A 69 7.42 11.32 1.07
CA ALA A 69 6.96 10.76 2.34
C ALA A 69 7.14 9.23 2.37
N LYS A 70 6.75 8.50 1.31
CA LYS A 70 6.97 7.03 1.20
C LYS A 70 8.46 6.65 1.31
N LYS A 71 9.36 7.42 0.72
CA LYS A 71 10.82 7.21 0.87
C LYS A 71 11.29 7.37 2.31
N LEU A 72 10.75 8.35 3.05
CA LEU A 72 11.09 8.56 4.46
C LEU A 72 10.52 7.43 5.35
N ILE A 73 9.29 6.97 5.07
CA ILE A 73 8.69 5.80 5.74
C ILE A 73 9.59 4.57 5.58
N LEU A 74 10.13 4.33 4.38
CA LEU A 74 11.05 3.20 4.15
C LEU A 74 12.35 3.32 4.97
N LYS A 75 12.92 4.52 5.10
CA LYS A 75 14.08 4.77 5.98
C LYS A 75 13.77 4.57 7.47
N ALA A 76 12.51 4.77 7.85
CA ALA A 76 12.00 4.57 9.20
C ALA A 76 11.57 3.12 9.50
N ALA A 77 11.82 2.15 8.60
CA ALA A 77 11.48 0.76 8.82
C ALA A 77 12.03 0.22 10.16
N GLY A 78 11.17 -0.46 10.93
CA GLY A 78 11.49 -0.98 12.27
C GLY A 78 11.50 0.08 13.39
N LYS A 79 11.18 1.34 13.10
CA LYS A 79 11.25 2.46 14.05
C LYS A 79 9.90 3.14 14.31
N CYS A 80 8.89 2.86 13.49
CA CYS A 80 7.51 3.32 13.66
C CYS A 80 6.54 2.38 12.93
N ASP A 81 5.23 2.65 13.07
CA ASP A 81 4.19 1.94 12.31
C ASP A 81 4.18 2.39 10.83
N ILE A 82 5.10 1.81 10.06
CA ILE A 82 5.20 2.06 8.63
C ILE A 82 3.96 1.60 7.85
N ILE A 83 3.14 0.70 8.40
CA ILE A 83 1.93 0.21 7.76
C ILE A 83 0.88 1.31 7.81
N ALA A 84 0.64 1.89 8.99
CA ALA A 84 -0.28 3.02 9.16
C ALA A 84 0.13 4.23 8.31
N LEU A 85 1.42 4.58 8.31
CA LEU A 85 1.91 5.71 7.50
C LEU A 85 1.76 5.47 5.99
N ASN A 86 2.02 4.25 5.52
CA ASN A 86 1.80 3.92 4.10
C ASN A 86 0.32 3.97 3.72
N LYS A 87 -0.60 3.55 4.62
CA LYS A 87 -2.05 3.68 4.40
C LYS A 87 -2.46 5.13 4.21
N LEU A 88 -1.94 6.04 5.03
CA LEU A 88 -2.16 7.48 4.86
C LEU A 88 -1.59 7.97 3.52
N CYS A 89 -0.38 7.61 3.13
CA CYS A 89 0.13 7.99 1.81
C CYS A 89 -0.75 7.47 0.66
N THR A 90 -1.30 6.27 0.75
CA THR A 90 -2.25 5.74 -0.24
C THR A 90 -3.56 6.52 -0.24
N GLN A 91 -4.09 6.88 0.94
CA GLN A 91 -5.25 7.75 1.04
C GLN A 91 -4.99 9.12 0.39
N ALA A 92 -3.82 9.70 0.60
CA ALA A 92 -3.43 10.96 -0.02
C ALA A 92 -3.37 10.86 -1.56
N GLU A 93 -2.88 9.75 -2.11
CA GLU A 93 -2.92 9.48 -3.56
C GLU A 93 -4.36 9.44 -4.09
N THR A 94 -5.28 8.83 -3.34
CA THR A 94 -6.70 8.80 -3.70
C THR A 94 -7.34 10.17 -3.66
N LEU A 95 -7.18 10.91 -2.57
CA LEU A 95 -7.75 12.25 -2.43
C LEU A 95 -7.18 13.19 -3.51
N LEU A 96 -5.89 13.09 -3.80
CA LEU A 96 -5.24 13.92 -4.82
C LEU A 96 -5.84 13.61 -6.18
N ARG A 97 -5.95 12.32 -6.52
CA ARG A 97 -6.61 11.88 -7.75
C ARG A 97 -8.03 12.43 -7.85
N GLN A 98 -8.84 12.26 -6.80
CA GLN A 98 -10.23 12.75 -6.76
C GLN A 98 -10.33 14.27 -6.93
N SER A 99 -9.43 15.03 -6.30
CA SER A 99 -9.36 16.50 -6.44
C SER A 99 -8.95 16.95 -7.85
N THR A 100 -8.27 16.08 -8.60
CA THR A 100 -7.80 16.32 -9.97
C THR A 100 -8.67 15.64 -11.03
N VAL A 101 -9.79 15.02 -10.65
CA VAL A 101 -10.68 14.36 -11.62
C VAL A 101 -11.16 15.41 -12.62
N SER A 102 -10.68 15.26 -13.85
CA SER A 102 -11.05 16.10 -14.98
C SER A 102 -12.56 16.07 -15.21
N GLU A 103 -13.13 17.19 -15.69
CA GLU A 103 -14.50 17.21 -16.21
C GLU A 103 -14.68 16.29 -17.44
N ASP A 104 -13.58 15.77 -18.01
CA ASP A 104 -13.63 14.78 -19.08
C ASP A 104 -14.32 13.48 -18.63
N SER A 105 -15.43 13.15 -19.31
CA SER A 105 -16.24 12.00 -18.98
C SER A 105 -15.52 10.64 -19.07
N ALA A 106 -14.46 10.52 -19.89
CA ALA A 106 -13.69 9.29 -19.97
C ALA A 106 -12.81 9.11 -18.73
N VAL A 107 -12.22 10.20 -18.23
CA VAL A 107 -11.44 10.21 -16.98
C VAL A 107 -12.34 9.84 -15.80
N GLN A 108 -13.52 10.47 -15.69
CA GLN A 108 -14.49 10.16 -14.63
C GLN A 108 -14.92 8.69 -14.64
N LYS A 109 -15.26 8.15 -15.82
CA LYS A 109 -15.64 6.74 -15.96
C LYS A 109 -14.50 5.81 -15.56
N ALA A 110 -13.25 6.13 -15.91
CA ALA A 110 -12.09 5.32 -15.52
C ALA A 110 -11.88 5.34 -14.01
N VAL A 111 -11.89 6.52 -13.38
CA VAL A 111 -11.69 6.68 -11.93
C VAL A 111 -12.80 5.96 -11.16
N THR A 112 -14.07 6.20 -11.50
CA THR A 112 -15.21 5.54 -10.85
C THR A 112 -15.17 4.03 -11.02
N ALA A 113 -14.78 3.53 -12.19
CA ALA A 113 -14.67 2.09 -12.41
C ALA A 113 -13.58 1.46 -11.54
N VAL A 114 -12.43 2.12 -11.36
CA VAL A 114 -11.35 1.67 -10.46
C VAL A 114 -11.78 1.74 -9.01
N ASP A 115 -12.34 2.86 -8.57
CA ASP A 115 -12.77 3.03 -7.18
C ASP A 115 -13.85 1.99 -6.79
N ASN A 116 -14.76 1.65 -7.71
CA ASN A 116 -15.78 0.62 -7.50
C ASN A 116 -15.23 -0.81 -7.35
N LEU A 117 -13.96 -1.06 -7.68
CA LEU A 117 -13.32 -2.35 -7.42
C LEU A 117 -13.06 -2.56 -5.91
N PHE A 118 -13.18 -1.51 -5.10
CA PHE A 118 -12.86 -1.52 -3.69
C PHE A 118 -14.05 -1.02 -2.86
N THR A 119 -14.06 -1.36 -1.57
CA THR A 119 -15.05 -0.85 -0.60
C THR A 119 -14.56 0.37 0.16
N ASP A 120 -13.25 0.60 0.13
CA ASP A 120 -12.55 1.65 0.85
C ASP A 120 -11.81 2.59 -0.10
N GLN A 121 -11.61 3.83 0.34
CA GLN A 121 -10.85 4.84 -0.41
C GLN A 121 -9.33 4.60 -0.40
N THR A 122 -8.85 3.71 0.48
CA THR A 122 -7.44 3.30 0.49
C THR A 122 -7.16 2.12 -0.44
N HIS A 123 -8.18 1.63 -1.15
CA HIS A 123 -8.10 0.53 -2.11
C HIS A 123 -7.47 -0.74 -1.53
N THR A 124 -7.71 -1.02 -0.25
CA THR A 124 -7.13 -2.17 0.45
C THR A 124 -8.09 -3.34 0.57
N VAL A 125 -9.40 -3.10 0.41
CA VAL A 125 -10.44 -4.13 0.56
C VAL A 125 -11.29 -4.18 -0.69
N LEU A 126 -11.30 -5.33 -1.37
CA LEU A 126 -12.12 -5.53 -2.55
C LEU A 126 -13.61 -5.40 -2.25
N SER A 127 -14.34 -4.82 -3.21
CA SER A 127 -15.79 -4.94 -3.24
C SER A 127 -16.20 -6.39 -3.49
N SER A 128 -17.29 -6.85 -2.86
CA SER A 128 -17.85 -8.19 -3.09
C SER A 128 -18.34 -8.40 -4.53
N LYS A 129 -18.48 -7.32 -5.31
CA LYS A 129 -18.84 -7.34 -6.73
C LYS A 129 -17.60 -7.36 -7.64
N THR A 130 -16.40 -7.26 -7.08
CA THR A 130 -15.16 -7.27 -7.85
C THR A 130 -14.88 -8.66 -8.39
N THR A 131 -14.84 -8.72 -9.71
CA THR A 131 -14.55 -9.91 -10.50
C THR A 131 -13.42 -9.61 -11.49
N PRO A 132 -12.82 -10.64 -12.09
CA PRO A 132 -11.80 -10.45 -13.14
C PRO A 132 -12.33 -9.59 -14.30
N GLN A 133 -13.58 -9.84 -14.70
CA GLN A 133 -14.24 -9.08 -15.75
C GLN A 133 -14.42 -7.60 -15.40
N SER A 134 -14.77 -7.29 -14.14
CA SER A 134 -14.90 -5.91 -13.69
C SER A 134 -13.56 -5.17 -13.72
N ILE A 135 -12.46 -5.84 -13.35
CA ILE A 135 -11.11 -5.25 -13.40
C ILE A 135 -10.68 -5.00 -14.86
N GLN A 136 -10.92 -5.96 -15.75
CA GLN A 136 -10.65 -5.79 -17.18
C GLN A 136 -11.50 -4.67 -17.81
N ASN A 137 -12.75 -4.52 -17.38
CA ASN A 137 -13.59 -3.41 -17.81
C ASN A 137 -13.04 -2.05 -17.33
N ALA A 138 -12.55 -1.96 -16.10
CA ALA A 138 -11.87 -0.77 -15.59
C ALA A 138 -10.62 -0.45 -16.43
N LYS A 139 -9.75 -1.44 -16.71
CA LYS A 139 -8.57 -1.29 -17.59
C LYS A 139 -8.94 -0.75 -18.98
N LYS A 140 -10.02 -1.25 -19.59
CA LYS A 140 -10.53 -0.72 -20.88
C LYS A 140 -10.96 0.74 -20.80
N LEU A 141 -11.56 1.16 -19.68
CA LEU A 141 -11.96 2.56 -19.47
C LEU A 141 -10.73 3.46 -19.24
N ILE A 142 -9.72 2.97 -18.51
CA ILE A 142 -8.43 3.66 -18.34
C ILE A 142 -7.77 3.93 -19.69
N LEU A 143 -7.75 2.95 -20.59
CA LEU A 143 -7.21 3.12 -21.95
C LEU A 143 -7.94 4.22 -22.74
N LYS A 144 -9.27 4.35 -22.58
CA LYS A 144 -10.05 5.43 -23.20
C LYS A 144 -9.75 6.82 -22.60
N ALA A 145 -9.20 6.87 -21.39
CA ALA A 145 -8.77 8.08 -20.71
C ALA A 145 -7.28 8.40 -20.94
N ALA A 146 -6.58 7.61 -21.75
CA ALA A 146 -5.16 7.83 -22.05
C ALA A 146 -4.90 9.23 -22.62
N GLY A 147 -3.82 9.87 -22.15
CA GLY A 147 -3.44 11.24 -22.51
C GLY A 147 -4.22 12.33 -21.77
N LYS A 148 -5.22 11.97 -20.94
CA LYS A 148 -6.08 12.92 -20.22
C LYS A 148 -5.91 12.88 -18.71
N CYS A 149 -5.33 11.82 -18.17
CA CYS A 149 -5.04 11.66 -16.76
C CYS A 149 -3.84 10.71 -16.55
N ASP A 150 -3.43 10.55 -15.28
CA ASP A 150 -2.43 9.56 -14.89
C ASP A 150 -3.00 8.14 -14.95
N ILE A 151 -2.94 7.54 -16.14
CA ILE A 151 -3.37 6.15 -16.37
C ILE A 151 -2.44 5.12 -15.70
N ILE A 152 -1.22 5.49 -15.33
CA ILE A 152 -0.26 4.58 -14.69
C ILE A 152 -0.74 4.31 -13.26
N ALA A 153 -1.10 5.36 -12.53
CA ALA A 153 -1.66 5.24 -11.18
C ALA A 153 -2.95 4.40 -11.17
N LEU A 154 -3.85 4.62 -12.13
CA LEU A 154 -5.09 3.84 -12.24
C LEU A 154 -4.83 2.35 -12.56
N ASN A 155 -3.90 2.05 -13.48
CA ASN A 155 -3.55 0.67 -13.79
C ASN A 155 -2.92 -0.05 -12.58
N LYS A 156 -2.10 0.65 -11.78
CA LYS A 156 -1.53 0.09 -10.55
C LYS A 156 -2.61 -0.33 -9.54
N LEU A 157 -3.70 0.43 -9.43
CA LEU A 157 -4.84 0.05 -8.60
C LEU A 157 -5.59 -1.15 -9.17
N CYS A 158 -5.77 -1.25 -10.48
CA CYS A 158 -6.33 -2.47 -11.09
C CYS A 158 -5.46 -3.70 -10.81
N THR A 159 -4.15 -3.56 -10.90
CA THR A 159 -3.18 -4.59 -10.49
C THR A 159 -3.30 -4.96 -9.02
N GLN A 160 -3.48 -3.97 -8.13
CA GLN A 160 -3.70 -4.25 -6.71
C GLN A 160 -5.01 -5.01 -6.48
N ALA A 161 -6.08 -4.65 -7.20
CA ALA A 161 -7.34 -5.39 -7.16
C ALA A 161 -7.16 -6.84 -7.62
N GLU A 162 -6.35 -7.05 -8.67
CA GLU A 162 -5.95 -8.37 -9.17
C GLU A 162 -5.24 -9.19 -8.09
N THR A 163 -4.20 -8.63 -7.46
CA THR A 163 -3.47 -9.28 -6.36
C THR A 163 -4.39 -9.62 -5.18
N LEU A 164 -5.24 -8.68 -4.75
CA LEU A 164 -6.19 -8.92 -3.66
C LEU A 164 -7.23 -9.98 -4.03
N LEU A 165 -7.62 -10.08 -5.30
CA LEU A 165 -8.58 -11.07 -5.76
C LEU A 165 -7.94 -12.46 -5.69
N ILE A 166 -6.68 -12.59 -6.10
CA ILE A 166 -5.88 -13.80 -5.89
C ILE A 166 -5.81 -14.13 -4.40
N GLN A 167 -5.41 -13.19 -3.56
CA GLN A 167 -5.27 -13.44 -2.12
C GLN A 167 -6.60 -13.84 -1.47
N SER A 168 -7.70 -13.22 -1.87
CA SER A 168 -9.05 -13.59 -1.41
C SER A 168 -9.48 -14.99 -1.88
N THR A 169 -8.87 -15.48 -2.96
CA THR A 169 -9.06 -16.83 -3.47
C THR A 169 -8.07 -17.84 -2.90
N VAL A 170 -6.99 -17.42 -2.21
CA VAL A 170 -6.05 -18.32 -1.51
C VAL A 170 -6.77 -18.95 -0.31
N SER A 171 -7.42 -20.07 -0.58
CA SER A 171 -7.90 -21.01 0.41
C SER A 171 -6.72 -21.71 1.10
N GLU A 172 -6.88 -22.15 2.35
CA GLU A 172 -5.95 -23.12 2.98
C GLU A 172 -5.85 -24.44 2.18
N ASP A 173 -6.75 -24.65 1.22
CA ASP A 173 -6.72 -25.79 0.32
C ASP A 173 -5.44 -25.83 -0.54
N SER A 174 -4.69 -26.91 -0.39
CA SER A 174 -3.41 -27.11 -1.08
C SER A 174 -3.50 -27.09 -2.62
N ALA A 175 -4.66 -27.40 -3.22
CA ALA A 175 -4.82 -27.34 -4.67
C ALA A 175 -4.92 -25.89 -5.16
N VAL A 176 -5.58 -25.04 -4.37
CA VAL A 176 -5.71 -23.61 -4.64
C VAL A 176 -4.36 -22.92 -4.52
N GLN A 177 -3.60 -23.18 -3.44
CA GLN A 177 -2.25 -22.63 -3.27
C GLN A 177 -1.31 -23.02 -4.42
N LYS A 178 -1.32 -24.29 -4.82
CA LYS A 178 -0.52 -24.77 -5.96
C LYS A 178 -0.91 -24.09 -7.26
N ALA A 179 -2.21 -23.84 -7.49
CA ALA A 179 -2.67 -23.14 -8.67
C ALA A 179 -2.20 -21.67 -8.67
N VAL A 180 -2.33 -20.97 -7.53
CA VAL A 180 -1.88 -19.58 -7.37
C VAL A 180 -0.37 -19.46 -7.58
N THR A 181 0.43 -20.24 -6.86
CA THR A 181 1.90 -20.20 -7.00
C THR A 181 2.34 -20.51 -8.43
N ALA A 182 1.74 -21.51 -9.06
CA ALA A 182 2.09 -21.85 -10.44
C ALA A 182 1.75 -20.74 -11.44
N VAL A 183 0.72 -19.93 -11.18
CA VAL A 183 0.38 -18.76 -12.00
C VAL A 183 1.33 -17.61 -11.71
N ASP A 184 1.59 -17.31 -10.44
CA ASP A 184 2.52 -16.23 -10.05
C ASP A 184 3.93 -16.48 -10.59
N ASP A 185 4.41 -17.73 -10.57
CA ASP A 185 5.73 -18.11 -11.09
C ASP A 185 5.88 -17.88 -12.60
N LEU A 186 4.77 -17.70 -13.35
CA LEU A 186 4.83 -17.35 -14.77
C LEU A 186 5.31 -15.91 -14.99
N PHE A 187 5.33 -15.08 -13.95
CA PHE A 187 5.60 -13.65 -14.06
C PHE A 187 6.75 -13.24 -13.12
N THR A 188 7.44 -12.15 -13.45
CA THR A 188 8.50 -11.59 -12.57
C THR A 188 7.94 -10.75 -11.45
N ASP A 189 6.67 -10.37 -11.53
CA ASP A 189 6.00 -9.44 -10.65
C ASP A 189 4.57 -9.89 -10.35
N GLN A 190 4.02 -9.35 -9.26
CA GLN A 190 2.64 -9.62 -8.83
C GLN A 190 1.59 -8.85 -9.65
N THR A 191 2.03 -8.10 -10.66
CA THR A 191 1.16 -7.37 -11.59
C THR A 191 0.82 -8.20 -12.82
N HIS A 192 1.50 -9.33 -12.98
CA HIS A 192 1.40 -10.28 -14.07
C HIS A 192 1.56 -9.62 -15.45
N THR A 193 2.32 -8.52 -15.54
CA THR A 193 2.54 -7.80 -16.80
C THR A 193 3.82 -8.23 -17.52
N THR A 194 4.80 -8.76 -16.78
CA THR A 194 6.09 -9.19 -17.32
C THR A 194 6.30 -10.67 -17.07
N LEU A 195 6.58 -11.44 -18.13
CA LEU A 195 6.86 -12.87 -18.01
C LEU A 195 8.18 -13.13 -17.29
N SER A 196 8.19 -14.15 -16.43
CA SER A 196 9.41 -14.74 -15.92
C SER A 196 10.27 -15.27 -17.07
N PRO A 197 11.61 -15.10 -17.05
CA PRO A 197 12.50 -15.67 -18.07
C PRO A 197 12.40 -17.19 -18.21
N LYS A 198 11.86 -17.88 -17.19
CA LYS A 198 11.66 -19.32 -17.17
C LYS A 198 10.30 -19.75 -17.73
N THR A 199 9.43 -18.81 -18.08
CA THR A 199 8.09 -19.11 -18.57
C THR A 199 8.13 -19.71 -19.97
N THR A 200 7.49 -20.87 -20.12
CA THR A 200 7.35 -21.59 -21.39
C THR A 200 5.90 -21.93 -21.65
N ALA A 201 5.58 -22.35 -22.87
CA ALA A 201 4.23 -22.85 -23.17
C ALA A 201 3.86 -24.04 -22.26
N GLU A 202 4.84 -24.87 -21.90
CA GLU A 202 4.63 -26.01 -21.01
C GLU A 202 4.34 -25.57 -19.56
N SER A 203 5.06 -24.58 -19.02
CA SER A 203 4.80 -24.08 -17.67
C SER A 203 3.40 -23.45 -17.57
N ILE A 204 2.95 -22.72 -18.62
CA ILE A 204 1.60 -22.16 -18.68
C ILE A 204 0.54 -23.28 -18.71
N GLN A 205 0.74 -24.33 -19.50
CA GLN A 205 -0.18 -25.47 -19.53
C GLN A 205 -0.22 -26.22 -18.19
N ASN A 206 0.91 -26.32 -17.49
CA ASN A 206 0.96 -26.90 -16.16
C ASN A 206 0.20 -26.06 -15.13
N ALA A 207 0.31 -24.73 -15.18
CA ALA A 207 -0.51 -23.84 -14.36
C ALA A 207 -2.01 -24.03 -14.64
N LYS A 208 -2.43 -24.09 -15.92
CA LYS A 208 -3.82 -24.39 -16.31
C LYS A 208 -4.33 -25.72 -15.75
N LYS A 209 -3.51 -26.77 -15.75
CA LYS A 209 -3.87 -28.07 -15.13
C LYS A 209 -4.05 -27.98 -13.62
N LEU A 210 -3.22 -27.19 -12.93
CA LEU A 210 -3.34 -26.99 -11.49
C LEU A 210 -4.59 -26.18 -11.12
N ILE A 211 -4.92 -25.16 -11.92
CA ILE A 211 -6.17 -24.39 -11.79
C ILE A 211 -7.40 -25.30 -11.89
N LEU A 212 -7.43 -26.26 -12.83
CA LEU A 212 -8.54 -27.20 -12.95
C LEU A 212 -8.72 -28.08 -11.70
N LYS A 213 -7.66 -28.36 -10.95
CA LYS A 213 -7.74 -29.09 -9.67
C LYS A 213 -8.29 -28.24 -8.52
N ALA A 214 -8.34 -26.92 -8.69
CA ALA A 214 -8.88 -25.95 -7.74
C ALA A 214 -10.35 -25.58 -8.04
N VAL A 215 -10.98 -26.18 -9.06
CA VAL A 215 -12.39 -25.94 -9.41
C VAL A 215 -13.30 -26.24 -8.21
N GLY A 216 -14.24 -25.32 -7.95
CA GLY A 216 -15.18 -25.41 -6.83
C GLY A 216 -14.59 -25.05 -5.47
N LYS A 217 -13.29 -24.73 -5.40
CA LYS A 217 -12.58 -24.34 -4.17
C LYS A 217 -12.16 -22.89 -4.16
N CYS A 218 -12.07 -22.26 -5.33
CA CYS A 218 -11.77 -20.84 -5.51
C CYS A 218 -12.31 -20.34 -6.85
N ASP A 219 -12.23 -19.02 -7.10
CA ASP A 219 -12.52 -18.46 -8.43
C ASP A 219 -11.37 -18.76 -9.40
N ILE A 220 -11.52 -19.85 -10.14
CA ILE A 220 -10.55 -20.29 -11.15
C ILE A 220 -10.57 -19.47 -12.44
N VAL A 221 -11.59 -18.63 -12.66
CA VAL A 221 -11.73 -17.83 -13.88
C VAL A 221 -10.59 -16.83 -13.96
N TYR A 222 -10.26 -16.21 -12.84
CA TYR A 222 -9.17 -15.25 -12.74
C TYR A 222 -7.82 -15.86 -13.11
N LEU A 223 -7.45 -16.95 -12.44
CA LEU A 223 -6.18 -17.65 -12.67
C LEU A 223 -6.07 -18.13 -14.14
N SER A 224 -7.20 -18.55 -14.72
CA SER A 224 -7.25 -18.94 -16.14
C SER A 224 -7.01 -17.76 -17.08
N GLN A 225 -7.52 -16.57 -16.75
CA GLN A 225 -7.26 -15.35 -17.53
C GLN A 225 -5.79 -14.93 -17.49
N LEU A 226 -5.13 -15.05 -16.33
CA LEU A 226 -3.70 -14.79 -16.21
C LEU A 226 -2.87 -15.76 -17.06
N CYS A 227 -3.22 -17.04 -17.09
CA CYS A 227 -2.58 -17.99 -18.00
C CYS A 227 -2.75 -17.59 -19.48
N ASN A 228 -3.93 -17.08 -19.87
CA ASN A 228 -4.13 -16.59 -21.24
C ASN A 228 -3.33 -15.31 -21.53
N GLN A 229 -3.17 -14.43 -20.54
CA GLN A 229 -2.30 -13.27 -20.64
C GLN A 229 -0.83 -13.69 -20.81
N ALA A 230 -0.37 -14.68 -20.05
CA ALA A 230 0.96 -15.25 -20.21
C ALA A 230 1.18 -15.84 -21.62
N GLU A 231 0.19 -16.55 -22.17
CA GLU A 231 0.22 -17.06 -23.55
C GLU A 231 0.37 -15.92 -24.57
N ASN A 232 -0.42 -14.86 -24.41
CA ASN A 232 -0.33 -13.69 -25.28
C ASN A 232 1.06 -13.05 -25.20
N LEU A 233 1.58 -12.79 -24.00
CA LEU A 233 2.91 -12.20 -23.82
C LEU A 233 4.01 -13.08 -24.42
N LEU A 234 3.92 -14.40 -24.25
CA LEU A 234 4.90 -15.37 -24.77
C LEU A 234 4.87 -15.47 -26.29
N LEU A 235 3.70 -15.29 -26.91
CA LEU A 235 3.58 -15.19 -28.37
C LEU A 235 4.29 -13.92 -28.87
N HIS A 236 4.02 -12.76 -28.27
CA HIS A 236 4.61 -11.49 -28.70
C HIS A 236 6.13 -11.43 -28.45
N SER A 237 6.64 -12.07 -27.40
CA SER A 237 8.09 -12.11 -27.12
C SER A 237 8.91 -12.94 -28.11
N LYS A 238 8.26 -13.76 -28.97
CA LYS A 238 8.95 -14.56 -30.00
C LYS A 238 9.14 -13.83 -31.33
N TYR A 239 8.55 -12.63 -31.48
CA TYR A 239 8.62 -11.82 -32.70
C TYR A 239 9.44 -10.53 -32.52
N LEU A 240 10.16 -10.42 -31.40
CA LEU A 240 11.15 -9.37 -31.08
C LEU A 240 12.55 -9.98 -31.08
#